data_AF-A0A8X6LHI2-F1
#
_entry.id   AF-A0A8X6LHI2-F1
#
_cell.length_a   1.000
_cell.length_b   1.000
_cell.length_c   1.000
_cell.angle_alpha   90.00
_cell.angle_beta   90.00
_cell.angle_gamma   90.00
#
_symmetry.space_group_name_H-M   'P 1'
#
loop_
_entity.id
_entity.type
_entity.pdbx_description
1 polymer ?
#
loop_
_entity_poly.entity_id
_entity_poly.type
_entity_poly.pdbx_seq_one_letter_code
_entity_poly.pdbx_strand_id
1 'polypeptide(L)'
;DFPVSCSGAHPELTGRNVLECDVGNPLPANKTLNFKILLEPSRVVSSTSDLVFSMNVNSTNAEKNETMFNNMYEIELPVRVEVALAVRGISVPEVITYNKSEPIPATMVSETDIGPEVTHVYEVGNQGPSSIKQGEVYLLWPTYTLDGKSLLYLMAQPDVRGNAQCEKIDDVNPLNLQEVRRRPRNQNISIQDLKEQMLIGDWRAKNAHSKTANSIRSRRSKRDEDSYALAEESEEEDDHFLSDEGEDHFLSDEGEDTFQEELSCGPTLCTKIRCTISNLEKGDQVIFSIRSRLWRETYNEFGLSEVKTSSKLVTRITQLPYGVDPSYLPYKVYVVSTKVSLLDVALAPYMIPWWIIILAICCGLLLLALLALLLWKLGFFKRKRPQEVPEKEPLNERNGYRMTSGDAAL
;
A
#
# COMPACT_ATOMS: atom_id res chain seq x y z
N ASP A 1 41.63 -9.72 48.62
CA ASP A 1 40.17 -9.50 48.55
C ASP A 1 39.49 -10.17 49.73
N PHE A 2 38.62 -9.44 50.44
CA PHE A 2 37.78 -10.02 51.48
C PHE A 2 36.62 -10.73 50.78
N PRO A 3 36.40 -12.04 50.99
CA PRO A 3 35.27 -12.73 50.39
C PRO A 3 33.98 -12.21 51.03
N VAL A 4 33.12 -11.60 50.22
CA VAL A 4 31.75 -11.23 50.63
C VAL A 4 30.88 -12.48 50.49
N SER A 5 30.20 -12.84 51.57
CA SER A 5 29.22 -13.92 51.57
C SER A 5 27.84 -13.32 51.73
N CYS A 6 26.92 -13.60 50.82
CA CYS A 6 25.54 -13.12 50.90
C CYS A 6 24.54 -14.28 51.04
N SER A 7 23.48 -14.07 51.81
CA SER A 7 22.40 -15.02 52.06
C SER A 7 21.03 -14.31 52.10
N GLY A 8 19.93 -15.05 52.09
CA GLY A 8 18.59 -14.48 52.35
C GLY A 8 17.71 -14.16 51.14
N ALA A 9 18.24 -14.20 49.90
CA ALA A 9 17.46 -13.93 48.69
C ALA A 9 16.56 -15.10 48.25
N HIS A 10 15.70 -15.63 49.12
CA HIS A 10 14.70 -16.65 48.78
C HIS A 10 13.29 -16.19 49.20
N PRO A 11 12.68 -15.26 48.44
CA PRO A 11 11.33 -14.76 48.72
C PRO A 11 10.30 -15.87 48.84
N GLU A 12 10.46 -16.94 48.05
CA GLU A 12 9.58 -18.10 48.01
C GLU A 12 9.58 -18.92 49.31
N LEU A 13 10.65 -18.83 50.12
CA LEU A 13 10.81 -19.59 51.36
C LEU A 13 10.62 -18.72 52.61
N THR A 14 11.06 -17.47 52.58
CA THR A 14 11.11 -16.57 53.76
C THR A 14 10.04 -15.48 53.73
N GLY A 15 9.42 -15.23 52.57
CA GLY A 15 8.50 -14.10 52.37
C GLY A 15 9.18 -12.72 52.47
N ARG A 16 10.52 -12.66 52.51
CA ARG A 16 11.29 -11.41 52.64
C ARG A 16 12.18 -11.23 51.42
N ASN A 17 12.10 -10.06 50.79
CA ASN A 17 12.98 -9.63 49.71
C ASN A 17 14.24 -8.95 50.26
N VAL A 18 14.97 -9.64 51.14
CA VAL A 18 16.15 -9.09 51.84
C VAL A 18 17.38 -9.94 51.51
N LEU A 19 18.44 -9.28 51.06
CA LEU A 19 19.75 -9.89 50.87
C LEU A 19 20.68 -9.40 51.98
N GLU A 20 21.16 -10.33 52.80
CA GLU A 20 22.12 -10.04 53.88
C GLU A 20 23.52 -10.42 53.42
N CYS A 21 24.47 -9.49 53.46
CA CYS A 21 25.84 -9.69 53.02
C CYS A 21 26.84 -9.41 54.14
N ASP A 22 27.68 -10.39 54.44
CA ASP A 22 28.80 -10.27 55.37
C ASP A 22 29.97 -9.56 54.68
N VAL A 23 30.23 -8.31 55.08
CA VAL A 23 31.27 -7.44 54.50
C VAL A 23 32.61 -7.49 55.24
N GLY A 24 32.73 -8.36 56.24
CA GLY A 24 33.97 -8.64 56.98
C GLY A 24 33.83 -8.53 58.50
N ASN A 25 34.53 -9.40 59.22
CA ASN A 25 34.56 -9.40 60.68
C ASN A 25 36.01 -9.44 61.20
N PRO A 26 36.63 -8.29 61.53
CA PRO A 26 36.14 -6.92 61.37
C PRO A 26 36.51 -6.30 60.01
N LEU A 27 35.73 -5.31 59.56
CA LEU A 27 36.12 -4.41 58.46
C LEU A 27 37.10 -3.34 59.00
N PRO A 28 38.37 -3.30 58.55
CA PRO A 28 39.36 -2.35 59.07
C PRO A 28 39.04 -0.89 58.70
N ALA A 29 39.49 0.05 59.54
CA ALA A 29 39.34 1.48 59.27
C ALA A 29 39.97 1.89 57.92
N ASN A 30 39.34 2.85 57.24
CA ASN A 30 39.75 3.37 55.93
C ASN A 30 39.83 2.32 54.80
N LYS A 31 39.20 1.15 54.98
CA LYS A 31 39.04 0.19 53.89
C LYS A 31 37.67 0.31 53.25
N THR A 32 37.68 0.40 51.92
CA THR A 32 36.49 0.31 51.08
C THR A 32 36.40 -1.08 50.49
N LEU A 33 35.19 -1.61 50.43
CA LEU A 33 34.90 -2.91 49.86
C LEU A 33 33.94 -2.72 48.68
N ASN A 34 34.34 -3.23 47.52
CA ASN A 34 33.58 -3.11 46.28
C ASN A 34 33.13 -4.51 45.86
N PHE A 35 31.83 -4.70 45.70
CA PHE A 35 31.25 -5.93 45.20
C PHE A 35 30.05 -5.61 44.32
N LYS A 36 29.62 -6.58 43.51
CA LYS A 36 28.47 -6.44 42.61
C LYS A 36 27.43 -7.47 43.00
N ILE A 37 26.18 -7.02 43.06
CA ILE A 37 25.02 -7.88 43.25
C ILE A 37 24.32 -7.96 41.89
N LEU A 38 24.11 -9.18 41.40
CA LEU A 38 23.34 -9.45 40.20
C LEU A 38 21.94 -9.88 40.64
N LEU A 39 20.92 -9.13 40.22
CA LEU A 39 19.52 -9.38 40.55
C LEU A 39 18.75 -9.59 39.25
N GLU A 40 17.83 -10.56 39.26
CA GLU A 40 16.87 -10.77 38.17
C GLU A 40 15.48 -10.37 38.67
N PRO A 41 14.75 -9.51 37.94
CA PRO A 41 13.39 -9.15 38.31
C PRO A 41 12.46 -10.37 38.18
N SER A 42 11.56 -10.56 39.14
CA SER A 42 10.52 -11.60 39.02
C SER A 42 9.61 -11.29 37.82
N ARG A 43 9.13 -12.32 37.12
CA ARG A 43 8.32 -12.21 35.88
C ARG A 43 7.01 -11.42 36.04
N VAL A 44 6.61 -11.08 37.26
CA VAL A 44 5.37 -10.37 37.58
C VAL A 44 5.70 -9.10 38.36
N VAL A 45 6.24 -8.09 37.67
CA VAL A 45 6.24 -6.73 38.21
C VAL A 45 4.85 -6.16 37.94
N SER A 46 3.90 -6.46 38.83
CA SER A 46 2.49 -6.07 38.69
C SER A 46 2.19 -4.65 39.18
N SER A 47 3.19 -3.85 39.52
CA SER A 47 2.98 -2.50 40.01
C SER A 47 3.81 -1.49 39.23
N THR A 48 3.11 -0.42 38.86
CA THR A 48 3.53 0.90 38.35
C THR A 48 4.68 1.59 39.08
N SER A 49 5.25 0.96 40.11
CA SER A 49 6.19 1.58 41.03
C SER A 49 7.61 1.37 40.56
N ASP A 50 8.41 2.44 40.56
CA ASP A 50 9.85 2.36 40.43
C ASP A 50 10.42 1.35 41.43
N LEU A 51 11.42 0.59 41.01
CA LEU A 51 12.05 -0.40 41.86
C LEU A 51 12.98 0.34 42.82
N VAL A 52 12.58 0.41 44.08
CA VAL A 52 13.38 1.04 45.14
C VAL A 52 14.20 -0.01 45.87
N PHE A 53 15.52 0.12 45.82
CA PHE A 53 16.46 -0.71 46.55
C PHE A 53 16.99 0.07 47.74
N SER A 54 16.61 -0.34 48.95
CA SER A 54 17.13 0.22 50.19
C SER A 54 18.28 -0.64 50.71
N MET A 55 19.44 0.00 50.89
CA MET A 55 20.64 -0.60 51.45
C MET A 55 20.85 -0.05 52.86
N ASN A 56 21.01 -0.96 53.82
CA ASN A 56 21.29 -0.60 55.21
C ASN A 56 22.56 -1.32 55.69
N VAL A 57 23.49 -0.55 56.27
CA VAL A 57 24.75 -1.06 56.82
C VAL A 57 24.71 -0.99 58.33
N ASN A 58 25.02 -2.12 58.98
CA ASN A 58 25.04 -2.21 60.44
C ASN A 58 26.30 -2.94 60.92
N SER A 59 26.73 -2.66 62.14
CA SER A 59 27.83 -3.35 62.82
C SER A 59 27.44 -3.69 64.26
N THR A 60 28.13 -4.64 64.87
CA THR A 60 27.92 -4.99 66.30
C THR A 60 28.41 -3.91 67.26
N ASN A 61 29.14 -2.91 66.76
CA ASN A 61 29.73 -1.86 67.60
C ASN A 61 28.68 -0.79 67.91
N ALA A 62 28.66 -0.31 69.15
CA ALA A 62 27.76 0.76 69.56
C ALA A 62 28.10 2.06 68.82
N GLU A 63 27.09 2.64 68.16
CA GLU A 63 27.19 3.88 67.40
C GLU A 63 26.44 5.02 68.11
N LYS A 64 26.91 6.26 67.95
CA LYS A 64 26.22 7.44 68.49
C LYS A 64 25.03 7.78 67.61
N ASN A 65 23.91 8.19 68.21
CA ASN A 65 22.70 8.58 67.46
C ASN A 65 22.96 9.67 66.40
N GLU A 66 23.93 10.55 66.64
CA GLU A 66 24.30 11.63 65.73
C GLU A 66 25.02 11.16 64.45
N THR A 67 25.53 9.91 64.40
CA THR A 67 26.27 9.40 63.24
C THR A 67 25.48 8.41 62.38
N MET A 68 24.33 7.92 62.85
CA MET A 68 23.52 6.89 62.17
C MET A 68 22.91 7.32 60.83
N PHE A 69 22.95 8.61 60.46
CA PHE A 69 22.29 9.14 59.27
C PHE A 69 22.91 8.64 57.94
N ASN A 70 24.12 8.08 57.97
CA ASN A 70 24.84 7.59 56.80
C ASN A 70 24.76 6.06 56.61
N ASN A 71 23.98 5.37 57.45
CA ASN A 71 23.85 3.91 57.40
C ASN A 71 22.86 3.44 56.31
N MET A 72 22.05 4.35 55.78
CA MET A 72 21.01 4.03 54.79
C MET A 72 21.27 4.73 53.46
N TYR A 73 21.09 3.99 52.38
CA TYR A 73 21.19 4.49 51.01
C TYR A 73 20.11 3.87 50.14
N GLU A 74 19.45 4.67 49.30
CA GLU A 74 18.37 4.22 48.43
C GLU A 74 18.73 4.44 46.96
N ILE A 75 18.45 3.42 46.15
CA ILE A 75 18.59 3.45 44.69
C ILE A 75 17.22 3.26 44.08
N GLU A 76 16.77 4.23 43.30
CA GLU A 76 15.52 4.17 42.54
C GLU A 76 15.82 3.78 41.09
N LEU A 77 15.25 2.67 40.63
CA LEU A 77 15.32 2.26 39.23
C LEU A 77 13.97 2.49 38.55
N PRO A 78 13.87 3.43 37.58
CA PRO A 78 12.62 3.73 36.93
C PRO A 78 12.17 2.57 36.03
N VAL A 79 10.92 2.15 36.17
CA VAL A 79 10.34 1.10 35.32
C VAL A 79 9.63 1.76 34.13
N ARG A 80 10.03 1.41 32.91
CA ARG A 80 9.41 1.91 31.68
C ARG A 80 8.66 0.79 30.97
N VAL A 81 7.47 1.10 30.48
CA VAL A 81 6.73 0.18 29.62
C VAL A 81 7.16 0.41 28.17
N GLU A 82 7.80 -0.61 27.61
CA GLU A 82 8.23 -0.62 26.22
C GLU A 82 7.21 -1.36 25.35
N VAL A 83 6.67 -0.67 24.35
CA VAL A 83 5.71 -1.22 23.39
C VAL A 83 6.22 -0.97 21.98
N ALA A 84 6.18 -1.99 21.12
CA ALA A 84 6.53 -1.87 19.71
C ALA A 84 5.36 -2.33 18.86
N LEU A 85 4.53 -1.37 18.42
CA LEU A 85 3.48 -1.63 17.44
C LEU A 85 4.07 -1.71 16.04
N ALA A 86 3.78 -2.79 15.34
CA ALA A 86 4.07 -2.97 13.93
C ALA A 86 2.77 -2.86 13.13
N VAL A 87 2.77 -1.99 12.14
CA VAL A 87 1.65 -1.80 11.22
C VAL A 87 2.12 -2.16 9.82
N ARG A 88 1.32 -2.93 9.10
CA ARG A 88 1.58 -3.31 7.72
C ARG A 88 0.28 -3.28 6.93
N GLY A 89 0.37 -3.20 5.61
CA GLY A 89 -0.81 -3.30 4.77
C GLY A 89 -0.49 -3.54 3.31
N ILE A 90 -1.44 -4.13 2.59
CA ILE A 90 -1.34 -4.44 1.17
C ILE A 90 -2.66 -4.17 0.46
N SER A 91 -2.58 -3.94 -0.85
CA SER A 91 -3.75 -3.95 -1.72
C SER A 91 -3.83 -5.26 -2.50
N VAL A 92 -5.03 -5.82 -2.57
CA VAL A 92 -5.35 -7.03 -3.33
C VAL A 92 -6.45 -6.67 -4.34
N PRO A 93 -6.13 -6.58 -5.65
CA PRO A 93 -4.79 -6.65 -6.26
C PRO A 93 -3.98 -5.35 -6.10
N GLU A 94 -2.65 -5.43 -6.18
CA GLU A 94 -1.75 -4.26 -6.15
C GLU A 94 -1.95 -3.34 -7.36
N VAL A 95 -2.21 -3.95 -8.52
CA VAL A 95 -2.45 -3.26 -9.79
C VAL A 95 -3.79 -3.71 -10.36
N ILE A 96 -4.61 -2.73 -10.70
CA ILE A 96 -5.88 -2.90 -11.39
C ILE A 96 -5.72 -2.41 -12.81
N THR A 97 -6.04 -3.25 -13.78
CA THR A 97 -6.11 -2.87 -15.18
C THR A 97 -7.51 -3.15 -15.71
N TYR A 98 -8.14 -2.17 -16.35
CA TYR A 98 -9.42 -2.37 -17.01
C TYR A 98 -9.50 -1.60 -18.32
N ASN A 99 -10.38 -2.06 -19.21
CA ASN A 99 -10.58 -1.46 -20.52
C ASN A 99 -11.46 -0.20 -20.41
N LYS A 100 -10.90 0.96 -20.76
CA LYS A 100 -11.64 2.24 -20.72
C LYS A 100 -12.74 2.29 -21.78
N SER A 101 -12.57 1.60 -22.91
CA SER A 101 -13.54 1.59 -24.02
C SER A 101 -14.76 0.68 -23.76
N GLU A 102 -14.77 -0.05 -22.64
CA GLU A 102 -15.90 -0.91 -22.27
C GLU A 102 -17.11 -0.05 -21.86
N PRO A 103 -18.32 -0.31 -22.40
CA PRO A 103 -19.49 0.48 -22.08
C PRO A 103 -19.86 0.34 -20.59
N ILE A 104 -20.14 1.47 -19.96
CA ILE A 104 -20.70 1.53 -18.60
C ILE A 104 -22.24 1.53 -18.73
N PRO A 105 -22.96 0.65 -18.00
CA PRO A 105 -24.41 0.62 -18.06
C PRO A 105 -25.01 1.90 -17.44
N ALA A 106 -26.12 2.38 -18.01
CA ALA A 106 -26.81 3.58 -17.53
C ALA A 106 -27.42 3.42 -16.13
N THR A 107 -27.72 2.18 -15.73
CA THR A 107 -28.23 1.83 -14.40
C THR A 107 -27.38 0.73 -13.79
N MET A 108 -26.82 0.98 -12.62
CA MET A 108 -25.99 0.03 -11.89
C MET A 108 -26.87 -0.84 -10.99
N VAL A 109 -26.82 -2.16 -11.19
CA VAL A 109 -27.61 -3.13 -10.40
C VAL A 109 -26.71 -4.12 -9.69
N SER A 110 -25.63 -4.53 -10.36
CA SER A 110 -24.64 -5.47 -9.87
C SER A 110 -23.36 -4.76 -9.43
N GLU A 111 -22.65 -5.37 -8.49
CA GLU A 111 -21.30 -4.93 -8.12
C GLU A 111 -20.33 -4.88 -9.32
N THR A 112 -20.51 -5.71 -10.35
CA THR A 112 -19.63 -5.74 -11.53
C THR A 112 -19.79 -4.52 -12.43
N ASP A 113 -20.92 -3.83 -12.34
CA ASP A 113 -21.27 -2.73 -13.25
C ASP A 113 -20.41 -1.49 -12.98
N ILE A 114 -20.07 -1.27 -11.71
CA ILE A 114 -19.30 -0.11 -11.26
C ILE A 114 -17.80 -0.26 -11.55
N GLY A 115 -17.26 -1.47 -11.42
CA GLY A 115 -15.85 -1.74 -11.69
C GLY A 115 -15.21 -2.93 -10.98
N PRO A 116 -13.89 -3.06 -11.12
CA PRO A 116 -13.12 -4.13 -10.50
C PRO A 116 -13.10 -4.02 -8.97
N GLU A 117 -12.98 -5.17 -8.32
CA GLU A 117 -12.86 -5.26 -6.86
C GLU A 117 -11.44 -4.93 -6.40
N VAL A 118 -11.37 -4.20 -5.29
CA VAL A 118 -10.14 -3.92 -4.57
C VAL A 118 -10.36 -4.11 -3.08
N THR A 119 -9.45 -4.86 -2.48
CA THR A 119 -9.47 -5.12 -1.04
C THR A 119 -8.17 -4.63 -0.43
N HIS A 120 -8.25 -3.68 0.50
CA HIS A 120 -7.08 -3.30 1.29
C HIS A 120 -7.07 -4.11 2.58
N VAL A 121 -5.93 -4.70 2.88
CA VAL A 121 -5.72 -5.51 4.08
C VAL A 121 -4.66 -4.84 4.93
N TYR A 122 -4.97 -4.62 6.20
CA TYR A 122 -4.07 -4.05 7.19
C TYR A 122 -3.82 -5.04 8.32
N GLU A 123 -2.59 -5.09 8.80
CA GLU A 123 -2.15 -5.87 9.95
C GLU A 123 -1.61 -4.90 11.01
N VAL A 124 -2.10 -5.01 12.24
CA VAL A 124 -1.59 -4.29 13.41
C VAL A 124 -1.19 -5.35 14.44
N GLY A 125 0.10 -5.42 14.77
CA GLY A 125 0.65 -6.41 15.68
C GLY A 125 1.53 -5.82 16.76
N ASN A 126 1.61 -6.49 17.90
CA ASN A 126 2.51 -6.12 18.99
C ASN A 126 3.81 -6.96 18.90
N GLN A 127 4.90 -6.32 18.49
CA GLN A 127 6.23 -6.91 18.48
C GLN A 127 7.03 -6.62 19.76
N GLY A 128 6.50 -5.76 20.63
CA GLY A 128 7.15 -5.34 21.86
C GLY A 128 7.05 -6.38 22.98
N PRO A 129 7.82 -6.18 24.07
CA PRO A 129 7.77 -7.07 25.23
C PRO A 129 6.49 -6.90 26.05
N SER A 130 5.91 -5.70 26.09
CA SER A 130 4.78 -5.35 26.96
C SER A 130 3.44 -5.53 26.25
N SER A 131 2.43 -5.99 26.99
CA SER A 131 1.05 -6.15 26.48
C SER A 131 0.30 -4.81 26.42
N ILE A 132 -0.63 -4.69 25.48
CA ILE A 132 -1.48 -3.50 25.29
C ILE A 132 -2.90 -3.84 25.71
N LYS A 133 -3.51 -3.02 26.57
CA LYS A 133 -4.89 -3.24 27.02
C LYS A 133 -5.90 -2.73 25.99
N GLN A 134 -5.68 -1.52 25.47
CA GLN A 134 -6.55 -0.93 24.46
C GLN A 134 -5.76 -0.04 23.47
N GLY A 135 -6.14 -0.10 22.20
CA GLY A 135 -5.66 0.79 21.15
C GLY A 135 -6.80 1.24 20.23
N GLU A 136 -6.64 2.39 19.61
CA GLU A 136 -7.56 2.94 18.61
C GLU A 136 -6.93 2.87 17.22
N VAL A 137 -7.70 2.42 16.25
CA VAL A 137 -7.32 2.38 14.83
C VAL A 137 -8.35 3.20 14.03
N TYR A 138 -7.85 4.08 13.18
CA TYR A 138 -8.62 4.88 12.26
C TYR A 138 -8.21 4.53 10.82
N LEU A 139 -9.13 3.96 10.04
CA LEU A 139 -8.94 3.75 8.62
C LEU A 139 -9.63 4.88 7.85
N LEU A 140 -8.85 5.61 7.06
CA LEU A 140 -9.31 6.70 6.20
C LEU A 140 -9.51 6.15 4.78
N TRP A 141 -10.78 6.00 4.39
CA TRP A 141 -11.17 5.36 3.14
C TRP A 141 -11.61 6.37 2.06
N PRO A 142 -10.88 6.56 0.94
CA PRO A 142 -11.18 7.59 -0.05
C PRO A 142 -12.47 7.25 -0.83
N THR A 143 -13.61 7.72 -0.33
CA THR A 143 -14.92 7.30 -0.84
C THR A 143 -15.37 8.21 -1.98
N TYR A 144 -15.11 9.51 -1.87
CA TYR A 144 -15.47 10.49 -2.89
C TYR A 144 -14.32 11.46 -3.21
N THR A 145 -14.36 12.05 -4.41
CA THR A 145 -13.59 13.24 -4.76
C THR A 145 -14.12 14.48 -4.04
N LEU A 146 -13.38 15.59 -4.06
CA LEU A 146 -13.87 16.87 -3.54
C LEU A 146 -15.12 17.38 -4.27
N ASP A 147 -15.30 16.96 -5.53
CA ASP A 147 -16.49 17.28 -6.34
C ASP A 147 -17.68 16.35 -6.05
N GLY A 148 -17.57 15.46 -5.06
CA GLY A 148 -18.62 14.53 -4.66
C GLY A 148 -18.81 13.31 -5.58
N LYS A 149 -17.83 13.00 -6.44
CA LYS A 149 -17.87 11.81 -7.31
C LYS A 149 -17.28 10.59 -6.60
N SER A 150 -17.87 9.42 -6.76
CA SER A 150 -17.41 8.18 -6.12
C SER A 150 -16.01 7.76 -6.59
N LEU A 151 -15.14 7.33 -5.66
CA LEU A 151 -13.81 6.79 -5.92
C LEU A 151 -13.75 5.29 -5.61
N LEU A 152 -13.53 4.95 -4.34
CA LEU A 152 -13.56 3.57 -3.86
C LEU A 152 -14.87 3.31 -3.10
N TYR A 153 -15.78 2.62 -3.77
CA TYR A 153 -17.11 2.30 -3.27
C TYR A 153 -17.06 1.14 -2.27
N LEU A 154 -17.45 1.39 -1.02
CA LEU A 154 -17.50 0.37 0.03
C LEU A 154 -18.64 -0.62 -0.23
N MET A 155 -18.30 -1.91 -0.36
CA MET A 155 -19.28 -2.97 -0.64
C MET A 155 -19.84 -3.59 0.64
N ALA A 156 -19.03 -3.67 1.69
CA ALA A 156 -19.38 -4.33 2.94
C ALA A 156 -18.71 -3.63 4.13
N GLN A 157 -19.18 -3.96 5.34
CA GLN A 157 -18.49 -3.56 6.57
C GLN A 157 -17.08 -4.17 6.60
N PRO A 158 -16.11 -3.55 7.30
CA PRO A 158 -14.78 -4.11 7.47
C PRO A 158 -14.83 -5.51 8.08
N ASP A 159 -14.14 -6.48 7.46
CA ASP A 159 -13.92 -7.80 8.05
C ASP A 159 -12.74 -7.71 9.02
N VAL A 160 -12.95 -8.12 10.27
CA VAL A 160 -11.96 -7.98 11.35
C VAL A 160 -11.62 -9.37 11.88
N ARG A 161 -10.32 -9.68 11.90
CA ARG A 161 -9.80 -10.93 12.47
C ARG A 161 -8.87 -10.61 13.63
N GLY A 162 -9.11 -11.24 14.77
CA GLY A 162 -8.40 -10.95 16.02
C GLY A 162 -9.27 -10.18 17.00
N ASN A 163 -8.67 -9.70 18.09
CA ASN A 163 -9.40 -9.07 19.18
C ASN A 163 -9.59 -7.56 18.94
N ALA A 164 -10.45 -7.22 17.98
CA ALA A 164 -10.82 -5.84 17.69
C ALA A 164 -12.26 -5.70 17.22
N GLN A 165 -12.83 -4.51 17.42
CA GLN A 165 -14.19 -4.17 17.06
C GLN A 165 -14.25 -2.82 16.35
N CYS A 166 -14.84 -2.79 15.15
CA CYS A 166 -15.07 -1.58 14.38
C CYS A 166 -16.47 -1.02 14.59
N GLU A 167 -16.60 0.30 14.49
CA GLU A 167 -17.88 0.98 14.47
C GLU A 167 -18.64 0.69 13.19
N LYS A 168 -19.96 0.62 13.31
CA LYS A 168 -20.83 0.40 12.16
C LYS A 168 -20.83 1.67 11.31
N ILE A 169 -20.52 1.49 10.03
CA ILE A 169 -20.58 2.57 9.03
C ILE A 169 -21.99 2.59 8.43
N ASP A 170 -22.65 3.74 8.42
CA ASP A 170 -24.03 3.86 7.91
C ASP A 170 -24.10 3.83 6.37
N ASP A 171 -23.18 4.51 5.69
CA ASP A 171 -23.15 4.63 4.21
C ASP A 171 -22.38 3.50 3.52
N VAL A 172 -22.56 2.25 3.97
CA VAL A 172 -22.01 1.08 3.27
C VAL A 172 -22.97 0.62 2.20
N ASN A 173 -22.47 0.45 0.98
CA ASN A 173 -23.25 0.07 -0.19
C ASN A 173 -24.56 0.88 -0.35
N PRO A 174 -24.52 2.23 -0.40
CA PRO A 174 -25.72 3.07 -0.43
C PRO A 174 -26.64 2.81 -1.63
N LEU A 175 -26.09 2.34 -2.76
CA LEU A 175 -26.86 1.98 -3.95
C LEU A 175 -27.48 0.59 -3.88
N ASN A 176 -27.28 -0.15 -2.78
CA ASN A 176 -27.76 -1.52 -2.59
C ASN A 176 -27.43 -2.44 -3.78
N LEU A 177 -26.20 -2.33 -4.30
CA LEU A 177 -25.75 -3.15 -5.42
C LEU A 177 -25.75 -4.61 -5.02
N GLN A 178 -26.22 -5.47 -5.92
CA GLN A 178 -26.26 -6.90 -5.69
C GLN A 178 -24.84 -7.46 -5.67
N GLU A 179 -24.49 -8.10 -4.55
CA GLU A 179 -23.22 -8.79 -4.42
C GLU A 179 -23.22 -10.06 -5.30
N VAL A 180 -22.16 -10.26 -6.07
CA VAL A 180 -21.98 -11.53 -6.79
C VAL A 180 -21.60 -12.56 -5.74
N ARG A 181 -22.57 -13.44 -5.46
CA ARG A 181 -22.43 -14.53 -4.49
C ARG A 181 -21.26 -15.43 -4.91
N ARG A 182 -20.12 -15.27 -4.24
CA ARG A 182 -18.98 -16.16 -4.44
C ARG A 182 -19.43 -17.56 -3.99
N ARG A 183 -19.12 -18.59 -4.79
CA ARG A 183 -18.90 -19.91 -4.19
C ARG A 183 -17.87 -19.71 -3.08
N PRO A 184 -17.98 -20.36 -1.91
CA PRO A 184 -16.88 -20.37 -0.97
C PRO A 184 -15.71 -21.10 -1.64
N ARG A 185 -14.93 -20.39 -2.47
CA ARG A 185 -13.51 -20.68 -2.56
C ARG A 185 -13.03 -20.52 -1.13
N ASN A 186 -12.18 -21.42 -0.68
CA ASN A 186 -11.38 -21.25 0.53
C ASN A 186 -10.49 -20.00 0.38
N GLN A 187 -11.10 -18.81 0.34
CA GLN A 187 -10.49 -17.50 0.52
C GLN A 187 -10.60 -17.13 2.01
N ASN A 188 -10.47 -18.14 2.87
CA ASN A 188 -9.72 -17.94 4.09
C ASN A 188 -8.26 -17.80 3.61
N ILE A 189 -7.92 -16.68 2.97
CA ILE A 189 -6.53 -16.35 2.70
C ILE A 189 -5.89 -16.44 4.09
N SER A 190 -4.99 -17.41 4.24
CA SER A 190 -4.36 -17.65 5.52
C SER A 190 -3.57 -16.40 5.89
N ILE A 191 -3.44 -16.14 7.18
CA ILE A 191 -2.51 -15.11 7.65
C ILE A 191 -1.11 -15.37 7.08
N GLN A 192 -0.73 -16.63 6.87
CA GLN A 192 0.50 -17.02 6.17
C GLN A 192 0.56 -16.50 4.72
N ASP A 193 -0.51 -16.63 3.94
CA ASP A 193 -0.52 -16.22 2.52
C ASP A 193 -0.45 -14.69 2.39
N LEU A 194 -1.13 -13.95 3.29
CA LEU A 194 -1.00 -12.50 3.40
C LEU A 194 0.41 -12.09 3.80
N LYS A 195 1.01 -12.78 4.78
CA LYS A 195 2.39 -12.54 5.22
C LYS A 195 3.41 -12.84 4.13
N GLU A 196 3.23 -13.91 3.36
CA GLU A 196 4.14 -14.26 2.27
C GLU A 196 4.05 -13.22 1.14
N GLN A 197 2.85 -12.71 0.82
CA GLN A 197 2.69 -11.59 -0.11
C GLN A 197 3.30 -10.28 0.39
N MET A 198 3.17 -9.98 1.69
CA MET A 198 3.81 -8.82 2.33
C MET A 198 5.34 -8.91 2.29
N LEU A 199 5.91 -10.10 2.57
CA LEU A 199 7.34 -10.35 2.54
C LEU A 199 7.92 -10.35 1.11
N ILE A 200 7.18 -10.87 0.13
CA ILE A 200 7.59 -10.84 -1.30
C ILE A 200 7.53 -9.41 -1.87
N GLY A 201 6.58 -8.59 -1.42
CA GLY A 201 6.51 -7.16 -1.76
C GLY A 201 7.79 -6.41 -1.36
N ASP A 202 8.23 -6.60 -0.11
CA ASP A 202 9.50 -6.07 0.39
C ASP A 202 10.71 -6.57 -0.42
N TRP A 203 10.75 -7.87 -0.75
CA TRP A 203 11.84 -8.47 -1.54
C TRP A 203 11.88 -7.93 -3.00
N ARG A 204 10.72 -7.64 -3.60
CA ARG A 204 10.64 -7.03 -4.94
C ARG A 204 11.00 -5.54 -4.93
N ALA A 205 10.58 -4.78 -3.92
CA ALA A 205 10.95 -3.38 -3.76
C ALA A 205 12.47 -3.21 -3.65
N LYS A 206 13.12 -4.04 -2.82
CA LYS A 206 14.58 -4.07 -2.65
C LYS A 206 15.33 -4.40 -3.95
N ASN A 207 14.81 -5.31 -4.77
CA ASN A 207 15.43 -5.69 -6.05
C ASN A 207 15.11 -4.74 -7.22
N ALA A 208 14.02 -3.98 -7.15
CA ALA A 208 13.66 -3.01 -8.17
C ALA A 208 14.61 -1.80 -8.17
N HIS A 209 15.04 -1.34 -6.98
CA HIS A 209 16.06 -0.29 -6.83
C HIS A 209 17.47 -0.71 -7.26
N SER A 210 17.80 -2.00 -7.20
CA SER A 210 19.10 -2.50 -7.68
C SER A 210 19.23 -2.49 -9.21
N LYS A 211 18.12 -2.43 -9.97
CA LYS A 211 18.14 -2.50 -11.45
C LYS A 211 18.09 -1.16 -12.17
N THR A 212 17.92 -0.04 -11.48
CA THR A 212 17.85 1.30 -12.12
C THR A 212 19.17 2.07 -12.11
N ALA A 213 20.23 1.53 -11.52
CA ALA A 213 21.58 2.08 -11.58
C ALA A 213 22.52 1.16 -12.38
N ASN A 214 22.26 0.97 -13.68
CA ASN A 214 23.30 0.75 -14.70
C ASN A 214 22.69 0.54 -16.08
N SER A 215 22.45 1.65 -16.76
CA SER A 215 22.25 1.66 -18.20
C SER A 215 22.65 3.05 -18.70
N ILE A 216 23.93 3.20 -19.06
CA ILE A 216 24.49 3.94 -20.21
C ILE A 216 26.01 4.07 -19.98
N ARG A 217 26.82 3.18 -20.58
CA ARG A 217 27.85 3.57 -21.57
C ARG A 217 28.54 2.37 -22.24
N SER A 218 28.37 2.35 -23.55
CA SER A 218 29.18 1.82 -24.66
C SER A 218 30.43 0.94 -24.38
N ARG A 219 30.38 -0.25 -24.96
CA ARG A 219 31.38 -0.90 -25.86
C ARG A 219 32.82 -0.32 -25.85
N ARG A 220 33.80 -1.13 -25.42
CA ARG A 220 35.06 -1.34 -26.18
C ARG A 220 35.67 -2.73 -25.94
N SER A 221 36.18 -3.27 -27.03
CA SER A 221 36.71 -4.60 -27.36
C SER A 221 38.03 -5.04 -26.70
N LYS A 222 38.14 -6.39 -26.55
CA LYS A 222 39.31 -7.32 -26.72
C LYS A 222 40.34 -7.56 -25.60
N ARG A 223 40.48 -8.87 -25.28
CA ARG A 223 41.70 -9.73 -25.10
C ARG A 223 42.77 -9.30 -24.07
N ASP A 224 43.47 -10.14 -23.31
CA ASP A 224 43.80 -11.58 -23.33
C ASP A 224 44.01 -12.09 -21.87
N GLU A 225 44.29 -13.39 -21.77
CA GLU A 225 44.52 -14.33 -20.66
C GLU A 225 45.42 -13.94 -19.45
N ASP A 226 45.17 -14.73 -18.38
CA ASP A 226 46.09 -15.31 -17.38
C ASP A 226 46.50 -14.55 -16.09
N SER A 227 45.99 -15.10 -14.97
CA SER A 227 46.77 -15.72 -13.87
C SER A 227 46.74 -15.11 -12.45
N TYR A 228 46.70 -16.06 -11.51
CA TYR A 228 46.94 -16.07 -10.05
C TYR A 228 46.08 -15.23 -9.09
N ALA A 229 45.36 -15.98 -8.27
CA ALA A 229 44.75 -15.58 -7.02
C ALA A 229 45.81 -15.20 -5.98
N LEU A 230 45.61 -14.07 -5.31
CA LEU A 230 46.00 -13.83 -3.93
C LEU A 230 44.90 -13.02 -3.25
N ALA A 231 44.44 -13.55 -2.13
CA ALA A 231 43.59 -12.86 -1.18
C ALA A 231 44.43 -11.85 -0.42
N GLU A 232 43.92 -10.64 -0.24
CA GLU A 232 44.27 -9.78 0.88
C GLU A 232 43.11 -8.83 1.17
N GLU A 233 42.79 -8.73 2.46
CA GLU A 233 41.78 -7.90 3.08
C GLU A 233 42.11 -6.41 2.91
N SER A 234 41.10 -5.60 2.64
CA SER A 234 41.07 -4.21 3.12
C SER A 234 39.68 -3.62 3.01
N GLU A 235 39.21 -3.16 4.18
CA GLU A 235 38.48 -1.91 4.37
C GLU A 235 36.99 -1.91 3.99
N GLU A 236 36.18 -2.25 5.01
CA GLU A 236 34.84 -1.68 5.20
C GLU A 236 34.97 -0.14 5.28
N GLU A 237 34.69 0.54 4.17
CA GLU A 237 34.31 1.96 4.22
C GLU A 237 32.78 2.04 4.27
N ASP A 238 32.30 2.53 5.42
CA ASP A 238 30.93 2.95 5.68
C ASP A 238 30.51 4.04 4.68
N ASP A 239 29.86 3.67 3.58
CA ASP A 239 29.12 4.61 2.75
C ASP A 239 27.65 4.62 3.14
N HIS A 240 27.33 5.57 4.02
CA HIS A 240 26.01 6.13 4.25
C HIS A 240 25.33 6.47 2.92
N PHE A 241 24.30 5.74 2.49
CA PHE A 241 23.34 6.26 1.52
C PHE A 241 21.91 5.73 1.72
N LEU A 242 20.98 6.69 1.75
CA LEU A 242 19.59 6.57 2.18
C LEU A 242 18.80 5.46 1.49
N SER A 243 18.14 4.64 2.30
CA SER A 243 17.03 3.80 1.84
C SER A 243 15.73 4.62 1.86
N ASP A 244 15.01 4.56 0.74
CA ASP A 244 13.60 4.98 0.60
C ASP A 244 12.75 3.92 1.32
N GLU A 245 12.88 3.88 2.65
CA GLU A 245 11.93 3.24 3.53
C GLU A 245 10.68 4.10 3.55
N GLY A 246 9.50 3.48 3.38
CA GLY A 246 8.23 4.21 3.49
C GLY A 246 8.27 5.04 4.76
N GLU A 247 8.17 6.37 4.59
CA GLU A 247 8.47 7.36 5.62
C GLU A 247 7.90 6.94 6.99
N ASP A 248 8.77 6.38 7.82
CA ASP A 248 8.61 6.42 9.26
C ASP A 248 8.77 7.90 9.62
N HIS A 249 7.68 8.67 9.54
CA HIS A 249 7.62 10.01 10.09
C HIS A 249 7.90 9.91 11.61
N PHE A 250 9.18 10.02 11.97
CA PHE A 250 9.62 10.36 13.31
C PHE A 250 9.21 11.82 13.56
N LEU A 251 7.98 12.03 14.02
CA LEU A 251 7.57 13.31 14.56
C LEU A 251 7.99 13.37 16.03
N SER A 252 8.94 14.26 16.29
CA SER A 252 9.31 14.78 17.59
C SER A 252 8.10 15.46 18.24
N ASP A 253 7.71 14.98 19.42
CA ASP A 253 7.30 15.77 20.59
C ASP A 253 6.31 16.96 20.40
N GLU A 254 5.26 16.82 19.59
CA GLU A 254 4.06 17.68 19.61
C GLU A 254 2.79 16.81 19.44
N GLY A 255 2.37 16.17 20.54
CA GLY A 255 1.62 14.91 20.55
C GLY A 255 0.09 14.92 20.38
N GLU A 256 -0.57 16.04 20.07
CA GLU A 256 -2.04 16.04 19.85
C GLU A 256 -2.47 16.75 18.55
N ASP A 257 -1.86 17.90 18.22
CA ASP A 257 -2.18 18.64 16.99
C ASP A 257 -1.78 17.86 15.72
N THR A 258 -0.64 17.16 15.76
CA THR A 258 -0.14 16.31 14.66
C THR A 258 -1.03 15.09 14.39
N PHE A 259 -1.65 14.51 15.42
CA PHE A 259 -2.53 13.34 15.25
C PHE A 259 -3.83 13.70 14.51
N GLN A 260 -4.40 14.88 14.79
CA GLN A 260 -5.61 15.35 14.10
C GLN A 260 -5.32 15.68 12.63
N GLU A 261 -4.13 16.21 12.33
CA GLU A 261 -3.68 16.42 10.96
C GLU A 261 -3.56 15.10 10.19
N GLU A 262 -3.05 14.05 10.82
CA GLU A 262 -2.95 12.73 10.19
C GLU A 262 -4.31 12.10 9.88
N LEU A 263 -5.34 12.43 10.66
CA LEU A 263 -6.74 12.05 10.44
C LEU A 263 -7.42 12.84 9.31
N SER A 264 -6.70 13.74 8.63
CA SER A 264 -7.20 14.44 7.45
C SER A 264 -7.14 13.55 6.19
N CYS A 265 -8.17 13.64 5.36
CA CYS A 265 -8.33 12.84 4.14
C CYS A 265 -7.55 13.37 2.93
N GLY A 266 -6.73 14.42 3.12
CA GLY A 266 -6.03 15.12 2.04
C GLY A 266 -6.99 15.65 0.96
N PRO A 267 -6.73 15.40 -0.34
CA PRO A 267 -7.53 15.93 -1.45
C PRO A 267 -8.78 15.07 -1.77
N THR A 268 -9.31 14.32 -0.82
CA THR A 268 -10.48 13.45 -1.01
C THR A 268 -11.46 13.56 0.15
N LEU A 269 -12.72 13.21 -0.08
CA LEU A 269 -13.70 13.01 0.98
C LEU A 269 -13.66 11.54 1.40
N CYS A 270 -13.09 11.28 2.57
CA CYS A 270 -12.90 9.92 3.08
C CYS A 270 -13.93 9.53 4.14
N THR A 271 -14.32 8.25 4.13
CA THR A 271 -15.09 7.61 5.20
C THR A 271 -14.11 7.22 6.30
N LYS A 272 -14.33 7.74 7.51
CA LYS A 272 -13.51 7.43 8.68
C LYS A 272 -14.08 6.20 9.38
N ILE A 273 -13.30 5.14 9.46
CA ILE A 273 -13.70 3.89 10.10
C ILE A 273 -12.89 3.77 11.39
N ARG A 274 -13.57 3.91 12.53
CA ARG A 274 -12.96 3.78 13.85
C ARG A 274 -13.08 2.34 14.34
N CYS A 275 -11.98 1.78 14.81
CA CYS A 275 -11.92 0.47 15.42
C CYS A 275 -11.15 0.51 16.73
N THR A 276 -11.51 -0.37 17.65
CA THR A 276 -10.87 -0.51 18.97
C THR A 276 -10.25 -1.89 19.06
N ILE A 277 -8.93 -1.93 19.28
CA ILE A 277 -8.18 -3.17 19.58
C ILE A 277 -8.21 -3.38 21.08
N SER A 278 -8.47 -4.60 21.52
CA SER A 278 -8.50 -4.99 22.93
C SER A 278 -7.48 -6.09 23.21
N ASN A 279 -6.79 -6.02 24.35
CA ASN A 279 -5.86 -7.05 24.85
C ASN A 279 -4.95 -7.65 23.77
N LEU A 280 -3.92 -6.91 23.38
CA LEU A 280 -2.91 -7.35 22.40
C LEU A 280 -1.64 -7.80 23.13
N GLU A 281 -1.45 -9.12 23.26
CA GLU A 281 -0.26 -9.69 23.90
C GLU A 281 0.95 -9.66 22.96
N LYS A 282 2.12 -10.03 23.49
CA LYS A 282 3.35 -10.11 22.69
C LYS A 282 3.18 -11.14 21.57
N GLY A 283 3.34 -10.68 20.33
CA GLY A 283 3.22 -11.50 19.13
C GLY A 283 1.80 -11.61 18.58
N ASP A 284 0.80 -11.07 19.28
CA ASP A 284 -0.57 -11.01 18.76
C ASP A 284 -0.69 -9.97 17.64
N GLN A 285 -1.67 -10.22 16.76
CA GLN A 285 -1.97 -9.33 15.65
C GLN A 285 -3.48 -9.30 15.36
N VAL A 286 -3.92 -8.18 14.83
CA VAL A 286 -5.27 -7.94 14.34
C VAL A 286 -5.18 -7.59 12.87
N ILE A 287 -6.11 -8.14 12.08
CA ILE A 287 -6.17 -7.90 10.64
C ILE A 287 -7.51 -7.25 10.30
N PHE A 288 -7.45 -6.17 9.53
CA PHE A 288 -8.60 -5.44 8.99
C PHE A 288 -8.64 -5.63 7.48
N SER A 289 -9.74 -6.11 6.92
CA SER A 289 -9.95 -6.27 5.49
C SER A 289 -11.12 -5.41 5.02
N ILE A 290 -10.84 -4.44 4.17
CA ILE A 290 -11.82 -3.49 3.63
C ILE A 290 -12.06 -3.84 2.18
N ARG A 291 -13.25 -4.39 1.88
CA ARG A 291 -13.67 -4.77 0.54
C ARG A 291 -14.43 -3.63 -0.14
N SER A 292 -13.96 -3.27 -1.32
CA SER A 292 -14.52 -2.16 -2.10
C SER A 292 -14.45 -2.41 -3.59
N ARG A 293 -14.98 -1.48 -4.36
CA ARG A 293 -14.87 -1.45 -5.82
C ARG A 293 -14.43 -0.10 -6.34
N LEU A 294 -13.67 -0.15 -7.42
CA LEU A 294 -13.26 1.03 -8.16
C LEU A 294 -14.45 1.59 -8.95
N TRP A 295 -14.72 2.88 -8.84
CA TRP A 295 -15.77 3.54 -9.62
C TRP A 295 -15.28 3.96 -11.01
N ARG A 296 -15.45 3.10 -12.02
CA ARG A 296 -14.86 3.30 -13.37
C ARG A 296 -15.18 4.65 -13.99
N GLU A 297 -16.41 5.15 -13.80
CA GLU A 297 -16.86 6.41 -14.39
C GLU A 297 -15.95 7.59 -13.99
N THR A 298 -15.61 7.71 -12.71
CA THR A 298 -14.77 8.80 -12.19
C THR A 298 -13.31 8.66 -12.64
N TYR A 299 -12.78 7.45 -12.68
CA TYR A 299 -11.41 7.21 -13.18
C TYR A 299 -11.29 7.45 -14.69
N ASN A 300 -12.34 7.16 -15.46
CA ASN A 300 -12.38 7.45 -16.90
C ASN A 300 -12.34 8.96 -17.18
N GLU A 301 -12.98 9.77 -16.34
CA GLU A 301 -13.02 11.23 -16.43
C GLU A 301 -11.68 11.90 -16.10
N PHE A 302 -10.87 11.32 -15.21
CA PHE A 302 -9.54 11.87 -14.90
C PHE A 302 -8.63 11.98 -16.13
N GLY A 303 -8.86 11.15 -17.16
CA GLY A 303 -8.11 11.20 -18.41
C GLY A 303 -6.64 10.76 -18.30
N LEU A 304 -6.21 10.28 -17.13
CA LEU A 304 -4.87 9.78 -16.86
C LEU A 304 -4.78 8.29 -17.19
N SER A 305 -3.67 7.85 -17.80
CA SER A 305 -3.44 6.43 -18.08
C SER A 305 -3.14 5.61 -16.83
N GLU A 306 -2.56 6.25 -15.81
CA GLU A 306 -2.23 5.64 -14.54
C GLU A 306 -2.61 6.57 -13.38
N VAL A 307 -3.33 6.02 -12.39
CA VAL A 307 -3.76 6.74 -11.19
C VAL A 307 -3.42 5.90 -9.96
N LYS A 308 -2.76 6.50 -8.97
CA LYS A 308 -2.50 5.87 -7.67
C LYS A 308 -3.59 6.29 -6.70
N THR A 309 -4.30 5.32 -6.13
CA THR A 309 -5.33 5.57 -5.10
C THR A 309 -4.88 4.95 -3.80
N SER A 310 -4.84 5.76 -2.75
CA SER A 310 -4.34 5.36 -1.44
C SER A 310 -5.39 5.50 -0.35
N SER A 311 -5.35 4.59 0.60
CA SER A 311 -6.04 4.71 1.89
C SER A 311 -5.00 4.73 3.01
N LYS A 312 -5.35 5.31 4.15
CA LYS A 312 -4.44 5.50 5.29
C LYS A 312 -4.99 4.79 6.53
N LEU A 313 -4.13 4.13 7.29
CA LEU A 313 -4.39 3.65 8.65
C LEU A 313 -3.59 4.50 9.63
N VAL A 314 -4.24 5.00 10.66
CA VAL A 314 -3.62 5.71 11.78
C VAL A 314 -3.99 4.98 13.07
N THR A 315 -3.02 4.61 13.89
CA THR A 315 -3.26 3.86 15.14
C THR A 315 -2.50 4.46 16.31
N ARG A 316 -3.14 4.45 17.49
CA ARG A 316 -2.52 4.88 18.75
C ARG A 316 -2.91 3.96 19.91
N ILE A 317 -2.09 3.94 20.95
CA ILE A 317 -2.38 3.20 22.18
C ILE A 317 -3.15 4.11 23.12
N THR A 318 -4.26 3.62 23.66
CA THR A 318 -5.10 4.42 24.57
C THR A 318 -5.06 3.92 26.01
N GLN A 319 -4.76 2.63 26.24
CA GLN A 319 -4.62 2.08 27.59
C GLN A 319 -3.57 0.98 27.68
N LEU A 320 -2.79 1.01 28.76
CA LEU A 320 -1.87 -0.03 29.16
C LEU A 320 -2.37 -0.74 30.44
N PRO A 321 -2.10 -2.04 30.63
CA PRO A 321 -2.53 -2.75 31.83
C PRO A 321 -1.69 -2.39 33.07
N TYR A 322 -0.59 -1.64 32.89
CA TYR A 322 0.38 -1.30 33.93
C TYR A 322 0.13 0.06 34.58
N GLY A 323 -1.03 0.69 34.43
CA GLY A 323 -1.38 1.95 35.12
C GLY A 323 -0.53 3.17 34.75
N VAL A 324 0.22 3.12 33.64
CA VAL A 324 1.00 4.24 33.08
C VAL A 324 0.18 4.94 31.98
N ASP A 325 0.28 6.26 31.91
CA ASP A 325 -0.31 7.06 30.83
C ASP A 325 0.43 6.80 29.50
N PRO A 326 -0.23 6.30 28.44
CA PRO A 326 0.42 6.00 27.17
C PRO A 326 0.76 7.23 26.31
N SER A 327 0.54 8.47 26.78
CA SER A 327 0.79 9.70 26.01
C SER A 327 2.21 9.84 25.43
N TYR A 328 3.21 9.18 26.04
CA TYR A 328 4.58 9.16 25.54
C TYR A 328 4.81 8.19 24.37
N LEU A 329 3.84 7.33 24.06
CA LEU A 329 3.93 6.35 22.97
C LEU A 329 3.47 7.00 21.66
N PRO A 330 4.29 6.91 20.59
CA PRO A 330 3.93 7.51 19.32
C PRO A 330 2.77 6.76 18.67
N TYR A 331 1.96 7.50 17.91
CA TYR A 331 1.03 6.89 16.96
C TYR A 331 1.81 6.32 15.76
N LYS A 332 1.18 5.42 15.01
CA LYS A 332 1.72 4.87 13.77
C LYS A 332 0.78 5.14 12.61
N VAL A 333 1.35 5.47 11.46
CA VAL A 333 0.63 5.71 10.21
C VAL A 333 1.12 4.71 9.17
N TYR A 334 0.20 4.18 8.37
CA TYR A 334 0.56 3.32 7.24
C TYR A 334 -0.38 3.57 6.06
N VAL A 335 0.19 3.66 4.86
CA VAL A 335 -0.56 3.98 3.64
C VAL A 335 -0.53 2.80 2.69
N VAL A 336 -1.71 2.28 2.34
CA VAL A 336 -1.87 1.26 1.30
C VAL A 336 -2.29 1.93 0.01
N SER A 337 -1.61 1.61 -1.08
CA SER A 337 -1.87 2.19 -2.40
C SER A 337 -2.18 1.12 -3.44
N THR A 338 -3.16 1.41 -4.29
CA THR A 338 -3.51 0.63 -5.47
C THR A 338 -3.16 1.42 -6.72
N LYS A 339 -2.48 0.78 -7.67
CA LYS A 339 -2.19 1.38 -8.99
C LYS A 339 -3.31 1.01 -9.96
N VAL A 340 -3.94 2.00 -10.56
CA VAL A 340 -5.01 1.83 -11.54
C VAL A 340 -4.45 2.20 -12.91
N SER A 341 -4.45 1.25 -13.85
CA SER A 341 -4.00 1.43 -15.22
C SER A 341 -5.19 1.31 -16.17
N LEU A 342 -5.40 2.33 -16.99
CA LEU A 342 -6.46 2.35 -18.00
C LEU A 342 -5.91 1.79 -19.30
N LEU A 343 -6.48 0.68 -19.76
CA LEU A 343 -6.17 0.15 -21.08
C LEU A 343 -7.10 0.84 -22.09
N ASP A 344 -6.54 1.79 -22.84
CA ASP A 344 -7.22 2.36 -23.99
C ASP A 344 -6.95 1.47 -25.20
N VAL A 345 -7.74 0.40 -25.33
CA VAL A 345 -7.84 -0.32 -26.60
C VAL A 345 -8.76 0.50 -27.50
N ALA A 346 -8.36 1.74 -27.77
CA ALA A 346 -8.73 2.35 -29.02
C ALA A 346 -8.26 1.36 -30.08
N LEU A 347 -9.21 0.60 -30.64
CA LEU A 347 -9.12 0.14 -32.00
C LEU A 347 -8.87 1.43 -32.78
N ALA A 348 -7.61 1.83 -32.90
CA ALA A 348 -7.21 2.90 -33.78
C ALA A 348 -7.91 2.50 -35.07
N PRO A 349 -8.95 3.25 -35.51
CA PRO A 349 -9.65 2.89 -36.72
C PRO A 349 -8.53 2.76 -37.72
N TYR A 350 -8.36 1.58 -38.31
CA TYR A 350 -7.25 1.29 -39.19
C TYR A 350 -7.48 2.18 -40.40
N MET A 351 -7.06 3.44 -40.29
CA MET A 351 -7.21 4.48 -41.27
C MET A 351 -6.22 4.09 -42.33
N ILE A 352 -6.71 3.30 -43.29
CA ILE A 352 -5.92 2.82 -44.42
C ILE A 352 -5.25 4.07 -45.02
N PRO A 353 -3.92 4.18 -44.97
CA PRO A 353 -3.23 5.36 -45.45
C PRO A 353 -3.64 5.68 -46.89
N TRP A 354 -3.87 6.95 -47.19
CA TRP A 354 -4.34 7.39 -48.51
C TRP A 354 -3.46 6.90 -49.66
N TRP A 355 -2.15 6.72 -49.43
CA TRP A 355 -1.24 6.17 -50.43
C TRP A 355 -1.60 4.74 -50.85
N ILE A 356 -2.16 3.91 -49.97
CA ILE A 356 -2.62 2.54 -50.29
C ILE A 356 -3.84 2.60 -51.21
N ILE A 357 -4.76 3.53 -50.97
CA ILE A 357 -5.95 3.75 -51.82
C ILE A 357 -5.50 4.22 -53.21
N ILE A 358 -4.57 5.18 -53.27
CA ILE A 358 -4.01 5.68 -54.53
C ILE A 358 -3.31 4.54 -55.29
N LEU A 359 -2.50 3.74 -54.60
CA LEU A 359 -1.80 2.60 -55.19
C LEU A 359 -2.77 1.55 -55.74
N ALA A 360 -3.86 1.26 -55.03
CA ALA A 360 -4.91 0.34 -55.50
C ALA A 360 -5.61 0.85 -56.76
N ILE A 361 -5.95 2.15 -56.83
CA ILE A 361 -6.54 2.78 -58.02
C ILE A 361 -5.56 2.71 -59.19
N CYS A 362 -4.28 3.04 -58.98
CA CYS A 362 -3.26 2.96 -60.02
C CYS A 362 -3.09 1.54 -60.55
N CYS A 363 -3.01 0.53 -59.67
CA CYS A 363 -2.95 -0.87 -60.08
C CYS A 363 -4.22 -1.29 -60.85
N GLY A 364 -5.41 -0.88 -60.41
CA GLY A 364 -6.67 -1.17 -61.08
C GLY A 364 -6.75 -0.57 -62.49
N LEU A 365 -6.33 0.70 -62.65
CA LEU A 365 -6.29 1.37 -63.95
C LEU A 365 -5.27 0.72 -64.90
N LEU A 366 -4.11 0.30 -64.38
CA LEU A 366 -3.09 -0.37 -65.17
C LEU A 366 -3.59 -1.74 -65.67
N LEU A 367 -4.26 -2.50 -64.80
CA LEU A 367 -4.87 -3.78 -65.14
C LEU A 367 -6.01 -3.61 -66.17
N LEU A 368 -6.85 -2.59 -66.00
CA LEU A 368 -7.92 -2.27 -66.94
C LEU A 368 -7.38 -1.85 -68.31
N ALA A 369 -6.31 -1.05 -68.35
CA ALA A 369 -5.62 -0.68 -69.58
C ALA A 369 -5.03 -1.91 -70.30
N LEU A 370 -4.38 -2.81 -69.55
CA LEU A 370 -3.88 -4.08 -70.10
C LEU A 370 -5.00 -4.94 -70.68
N LEU A 371 -6.12 -5.05 -69.97
CA LEU A 371 -7.28 -5.83 -70.42
C LEU A 371 -7.90 -5.22 -71.67
N ALA A 372 -8.04 -3.89 -71.73
CA ALA A 372 -8.50 -3.18 -72.93
C ALA A 372 -7.55 -3.40 -74.12
N LEU A 373 -6.23 -3.36 -73.91
CA LEU A 373 -5.24 -3.67 -74.95
C LEU A 373 -5.34 -5.12 -75.42
N LEU A 374 -5.57 -6.06 -74.51
CA LEU A 374 -5.73 -7.48 -74.83
C LEU A 374 -7.02 -7.70 -75.64
N LEU A 375 -8.14 -7.11 -75.23
CA LEU A 375 -9.41 -7.15 -75.98
C LEU A 375 -9.31 -6.43 -77.33
N TRP A 376 -8.52 -5.37 -77.42
CA TRP A 376 -8.25 -4.68 -78.68
C TRP A 376 -7.43 -5.55 -79.63
N LYS A 377 -6.38 -6.22 -79.13
CA LYS A 377 -5.57 -7.18 -79.88
C LYS A 377 -6.35 -8.44 -80.29
N LEU A 378 -7.29 -8.90 -79.47
CA LEU A 378 -8.23 -9.97 -79.79
C LEU A 378 -9.37 -9.53 -80.73
N GLY A 379 -9.40 -8.27 -81.17
CA GLY A 379 -10.29 -7.81 -82.25
C GLY A 379 -11.72 -7.49 -81.84
N PHE A 380 -12.01 -7.43 -80.53
CA PHE A 380 -13.38 -7.23 -80.02
C PHE A 380 -14.00 -5.87 -80.39
N PHE A 381 -13.19 -4.82 -80.55
CA PHE A 381 -13.67 -3.45 -80.82
C PHE A 381 -13.92 -3.12 -82.31
N LYS A 382 -13.77 -4.08 -83.24
CA LYS A 382 -14.15 -3.87 -84.65
C LYS A 382 -15.63 -4.18 -84.87
N ARG A 383 -16.52 -3.23 -84.56
CA ARG A 383 -17.94 -3.33 -84.99
C ARG A 383 -18.11 -2.82 -86.43
N LYS A 384 -18.71 -3.64 -87.30
CA LYS A 384 -19.30 -3.20 -88.56
C LYS A 384 -20.66 -2.55 -88.26
N ARG A 385 -20.88 -1.31 -88.68
CA ARG A 385 -22.21 -0.67 -88.65
C ARG A 385 -23.07 -1.27 -89.78
N PRO A 386 -24.37 -1.56 -89.57
CA PRO A 386 -25.31 -1.81 -90.67
C PRO A 386 -25.42 -0.56 -91.56
N GLN A 387 -25.53 -0.76 -92.88
CA GLN A 387 -25.72 0.31 -93.86
C GLN A 387 -27.07 1.02 -93.66
N GLU A 388 -27.05 2.34 -93.75
CA GLU A 388 -28.22 3.20 -93.88
C GLU A 388 -28.96 2.87 -95.20
N VAL A 389 -30.26 2.58 -95.10
CA VAL A 389 -31.17 2.42 -96.25
C VAL A 389 -31.62 3.82 -96.69
N PRO A 390 -31.56 4.17 -97.99
CA PRO A 390 -31.90 5.50 -98.45
C PRO A 390 -33.42 5.73 -98.51
N GLU A 391 -33.80 6.91 -98.05
CA GLU A 391 -35.10 7.55 -98.09
C GLU A 391 -35.55 7.90 -99.53
N LYS A 392 -36.82 7.64 -99.87
CA LYS A 392 -37.57 8.33 -100.93
C LYS A 392 -39.09 8.44 -100.62
N GLU A 393 -39.48 9.68 -100.29
CA GLU A 393 -40.66 10.46 -100.74
C GLU A 393 -42.12 10.01 -100.44
N PRO A 394 -43.11 10.96 -100.43
CA PRO A 394 -43.07 12.34 -99.96
C PRO A 394 -44.29 12.76 -99.09
N LEU A 395 -44.21 14.00 -98.61
CA LEU A 395 -45.16 14.87 -97.89
C LEU A 395 -46.67 14.57 -98.03
N ASN A 396 -47.37 14.61 -96.89
CA ASN A 396 -48.76 15.04 -96.82
C ASN A 396 -48.93 16.07 -95.69
N GLU A 397 -49.31 17.28 -96.08
CA GLU A 397 -49.68 18.39 -95.21
C GLU A 397 -50.99 18.08 -94.49
N ARG A 398 -50.97 17.99 -93.15
CA ARG A 398 -52.05 18.49 -92.28
C ARG A 398 -51.73 18.24 -90.80
N ASN A 399 -52.02 19.25 -89.98
CA ASN A 399 -52.00 19.32 -88.51
C ASN A 399 -50.60 19.68 -87.98
N GLY A 400 -50.32 20.93 -87.62
CA GLY A 400 -50.79 21.60 -86.38
C GLY A 400 -49.81 21.24 -85.24
N TYR A 401 -49.21 22.10 -84.43
CA TYR A 401 -49.45 23.48 -84.06
C TYR A 401 -48.11 24.13 -83.64
N ARG A 402 -48.10 25.45 -83.75
CA ARG A 402 -47.08 26.42 -83.33
C ARG A 402 -46.95 26.41 -81.79
N MET A 403 -45.75 26.21 -81.25
CA MET A 403 -45.41 26.70 -79.91
C MET A 403 -44.39 27.83 -80.04
N THR A 404 -44.74 28.93 -79.38
CA THR A 404 -44.08 30.23 -79.40
C THR A 404 -42.86 30.26 -78.51
N SER A 405 -41.84 30.96 -79.00
CA SER A 405 -40.63 31.37 -78.29
C SER A 405 -40.97 32.46 -77.28
N GLY A 406 -40.43 32.35 -76.07
CA GLY A 406 -40.53 33.37 -75.02
C GLY A 406 -40.41 32.75 -73.64
N ASP A 407 -39.18 32.64 -73.14
CA ASP A 407 -38.77 33.50 -72.02
C ASP A 407 -37.28 33.34 -71.76
N ALA A 408 -36.57 34.44 -72.02
CA ALA A 408 -35.30 34.76 -71.42
C ALA A 408 -35.58 35.53 -70.14
N ALA A 409 -35.03 35.09 -69.01
CA ALA A 409 -34.66 35.95 -67.89
C ALA A 409 -33.83 35.16 -66.86
N LEU A 410 -32.64 35.71 -66.59
CA LEU A 410 -31.96 35.91 -65.29
C LEU A 410 -32.18 34.89 -64.17
#